data_AF-A0A7W1LZ65-F1
#
_entry.id   AF-A0A7W1LZ65-F1
#
_cell.length_a   1.000
_cell.length_b   1.000
_cell.length_c   1.000
_cell.angle_alpha   90.00
_cell.angle_beta   90.00
_cell.angle_gamma   90.00
#
_symmetry.space_group_name_H-M   'P 1'
#
loop_
_entity.id
_entity.type
_entity.pdbx_description
1 polymer ?
#
loop_
_entity_poly.entity_id
_entity_poly.type
_entity_poly.pdbx_seq_one_letter_code
_entity_poly.pdbx_strand_id
1 'polypeptide(L)'
;MSGGFAGRSENFRLEGSFNVMREGSLATFIYDLKSAGGTKARELKEATTGIVKGNGEVSLARFNAGSLVEPPVNLLGAKGQLTKNESDLTLTFESLPSTIADGYQGKGRLTATATAPPPPKRALTTPDVM
;
A
#
# COMPACT_ATOMS: atom_id res chain seq x y z
N MET A 1 -5.14 -40.92 10.13
CA MET A 1 -6.06 -39.99 9.46
C MET A 1 -5.72 -38.58 9.91
N SER A 2 -4.92 -37.84 9.14
CA SER A 2 -4.68 -36.41 9.39
C SER A 2 -5.75 -35.60 8.64
N GLY A 3 -6.92 -35.45 9.27
CA GLY A 3 -7.97 -34.56 8.77
C GLY A 3 -7.58 -33.12 9.07
N GLY A 4 -7.01 -32.43 8.09
CA GLY A 4 -6.75 -31.00 8.15
C GLY A 4 -7.10 -30.37 6.81
N PHE A 5 -7.76 -29.21 6.83
CA PHE A 5 -7.95 -28.42 5.62
C PHE A 5 -6.58 -27.97 5.12
N ALA A 6 -6.24 -28.32 3.88
CA ALA A 6 -5.03 -27.78 3.25
C ALA A 6 -5.20 -26.26 3.07
N GLY A 7 -4.25 -25.48 3.58
CA GLY A 7 -4.22 -24.04 3.37
C GLY A 7 -4.15 -23.69 1.88
N ARG A 8 -4.70 -22.54 1.49
CA ARG A 8 -4.62 -22.04 0.12
C ARG A 8 -3.48 -21.02 0.02
N SER A 9 -2.68 -21.12 -1.04
CA SER A 9 -1.64 -20.14 -1.38
C SER A 9 -1.89 -19.65 -2.80
N GLU A 10 -1.78 -18.35 -3.01
CA GLU A 10 -1.93 -17.72 -4.33
C GLU A 10 -0.81 -16.69 -4.51
N ASN A 11 -0.21 -16.67 -5.69
CA ASN A 11 0.74 -15.64 -6.10
C ASN A 11 0.24 -15.05 -7.42
N PHE A 12 0.20 -13.72 -7.50
CA PHE A 12 -0.22 -13.00 -8.69
C PHE A 12 0.56 -11.71 -8.81
N ARG A 13 0.65 -11.18 -10.03
CA ARG A 13 1.21 -9.86 -10.28
C ARG A 13 0.13 -8.80 -10.08
N LEU A 14 0.54 -7.59 -9.74
CA LEU A 14 -0.34 -6.42 -9.76
C LEU A 14 0.13 -5.45 -10.84
N GLU A 15 -0.84 -4.93 -11.59
CA GLU A 15 -0.65 -3.92 -12.62
C GLU A 15 -1.65 -2.79 -12.44
N GLY A 16 -1.27 -1.60 -12.86
CA GLY A 16 -2.12 -0.43 -12.82
C GLY A 16 -1.35 0.82 -12.47
N SER A 17 -2.03 1.75 -11.83
CA SER A 17 -1.45 3.02 -11.44
C SER A 17 -1.81 3.34 -9.99
N PHE A 18 -1.07 4.28 -9.42
CA PHE A 18 -1.53 4.96 -8.23
C PHE A 18 -1.15 6.43 -8.33
N ASN A 19 -1.91 7.27 -7.67
CA ASN A 19 -1.66 8.69 -7.57
C ASN A 19 -1.25 9.05 -6.15
N VAL A 20 -0.35 10.01 -6.02
CA VAL A 20 0.12 10.50 -4.72
C VAL A 20 -0.15 11.99 -4.61
N MET A 21 -0.93 12.37 -3.61
CA MET A 21 -1.13 13.76 -3.23
C MET A 21 -0.43 14.01 -1.89
N ARG A 22 0.27 15.14 -1.76
CA ARG A 22 1.06 15.45 -0.56
C ARG A 22 0.77 16.84 -0.02
N GLU A 23 0.78 16.96 1.30
CA GLU A 23 0.83 18.23 2.03
C GLU A 23 1.72 18.05 3.27
N GLY A 24 2.89 18.68 3.27
CA GLY A 24 3.90 18.49 4.31
C GLY A 24 4.33 17.01 4.46
N SER A 25 4.19 16.48 5.67
CA SER A 25 4.49 15.06 5.97
C SER A 25 3.32 14.11 5.66
N LEU A 26 2.13 14.63 5.34
CA LEU A 26 0.98 13.80 4.98
C LEU A 26 1.01 13.49 3.49
N ALA A 27 0.69 12.23 3.15
CA ALA A 27 0.51 11.80 1.77
C ALA A 27 -0.70 10.89 1.65
N THR A 28 -1.54 11.18 0.67
CA THR A 28 -2.67 10.34 0.26
C THR A 28 -2.29 9.58 -1.00
N PHE A 29 -2.45 8.27 -0.97
CA PHE A 29 -2.22 7.35 -2.07
C PHE A 29 -3.58 6.83 -2.55
N ILE A 30 -3.84 6.98 -3.85
CA ILE A 30 -5.06 6.49 -4.50
C ILE A 30 -4.64 5.36 -5.42
N TYR A 31 -5.09 4.14 -5.14
CA TYR A 31 -4.76 2.94 -5.90
C TYR A 31 -5.82 2.63 -6.95
N ASP A 32 -5.36 2.28 -8.15
CA ASP A 32 -6.16 1.55 -9.15
C ASP A 32 -5.29 0.42 -9.69
N LEU A 33 -5.29 -0.70 -8.97
CA LEU A 33 -4.46 -1.87 -9.25
C LEU A 33 -5.34 -3.10 -9.48
N LYS A 34 -4.93 -3.95 -10.43
CA LYS A 34 -5.60 -5.20 -10.80
C LYS A 34 -4.60 -6.35 -10.84
N SER A 35 -5.04 -7.55 -10.50
CA SER A 35 -4.23 -8.76 -10.65
C SER A 35 -4.02 -9.12 -12.12
N ALA A 36 -2.81 -9.56 -12.44
CA ALA A 36 -2.47 -10.23 -13.68
C ALA A 36 -1.86 -11.61 -13.39
N GLY A 37 -2.27 -12.61 -14.18
CA GLY A 37 -1.74 -13.99 -14.09
C GLY A 37 -2.24 -14.81 -12.89
N GLY A 38 -3.19 -14.30 -12.11
CA GLY A 38 -3.83 -15.02 -11.00
C GLY A 38 -4.97 -15.93 -11.45
N THR A 39 -5.44 -16.80 -10.54
CA THR A 39 -6.57 -17.71 -10.81
C THR A 39 -7.93 -17.02 -10.74
N LYS A 40 -7.99 -15.88 -10.05
CA LYS A 40 -9.16 -15.05 -9.88
C LYS A 40 -8.80 -13.59 -10.10
N ALA A 41 -9.78 -12.80 -10.52
CA ALA A 41 -9.63 -11.35 -10.56
C ALA A 41 -9.54 -10.79 -9.13
N ARG A 42 -8.50 -9.98 -8.88
CA ARG A 42 -8.27 -9.20 -7.66
C ARG A 42 -8.08 -7.75 -8.04
N GLU A 43 -8.51 -6.83 -7.19
CA GLU A 43 -8.24 -5.41 -7.38
C GLU A 43 -8.05 -4.68 -6.05
N LEU A 44 -7.20 -3.66 -6.07
CA LEU A 44 -7.07 -2.67 -5.00
C LEU A 44 -7.47 -1.32 -5.58
N LYS A 45 -8.71 -0.93 -5.26
CA LYS A 45 -9.29 0.39 -5.58
C LYS A 45 -9.63 1.08 -4.27
N GLU A 46 -8.66 1.77 -3.72
CA GLU A 46 -8.76 2.35 -2.39
C GLU A 46 -7.92 3.62 -2.29
N ALA A 47 -8.29 4.50 -1.36
CA ALA A 47 -7.47 5.62 -0.95
C ALA A 47 -6.96 5.41 0.47
N THR A 48 -5.68 5.67 0.70
CA THR A 48 -5.08 5.63 2.04
C THR A 48 -4.23 6.85 2.28
N THR A 49 -4.22 7.31 3.53
CA THR A 49 -3.37 8.41 3.96
C THR A 49 -2.36 7.90 4.96
N GLY A 50 -1.14 8.40 4.86
CA GLY A 50 -0.14 8.17 5.89
C GLY A 50 0.95 9.22 5.86
N ILE A 51 2.11 8.84 6.37
CA ILE A 51 3.21 9.76 6.63
C ILE A 51 4.36 9.48 5.67
N VAL A 52 4.90 10.56 5.11
CA VAL A 52 6.16 10.57 4.39
C VAL A 52 7.14 11.47 5.11
N LYS A 53 8.22 10.89 5.62
CA LYS A 53 9.28 11.62 6.32
C LYS A 53 10.15 12.41 5.33
N GLY A 54 10.94 13.35 5.84
CA GLY A 54 11.84 14.18 5.02
C GLY A 54 12.90 13.40 4.24
N ASN A 55 13.25 12.19 4.70
CA ASN A 55 14.14 11.25 4.01
C ASN A 55 13.41 10.40 2.94
N GLY A 56 12.12 10.60 2.70
CA GLY A 56 11.30 9.86 1.73
C GLY A 56 10.72 8.54 2.25
N GLU A 57 10.96 8.17 3.51
CA GLU A 57 10.36 6.97 4.11
C GLU A 57 8.84 7.12 4.21
N VAL A 58 8.11 6.12 3.72
CA VAL A 58 6.64 6.10 3.65
C VAL A 58 6.08 5.09 4.67
N SER A 59 5.06 5.50 5.42
CA SER A 59 4.32 4.63 6.33
C SER A 59 2.81 4.84 6.16
N LEU A 60 2.11 3.77 5.75
CA LEU A 60 0.67 3.73 5.53
C LEU A 60 0.08 2.70 6.49
N ALA A 61 -0.66 3.19 7.48
CA ALA A 61 -1.26 2.33 8.49
C ALA A 61 -2.71 2.02 8.12
N ARG A 62 -3.06 0.72 8.16
CA ARG A 62 -4.43 0.23 8.30
C ARG A 62 -5.42 0.81 7.28
N PHE A 63 -5.36 0.30 6.05
CA PHE A 63 -6.34 0.58 5.01
C PHE A 63 -7.00 -0.70 4.49
N ASN A 64 -8.12 -0.55 3.80
CA ASN A 64 -8.88 -1.69 3.30
C ASN A 64 -8.15 -2.37 2.13
N ALA A 65 -8.17 -3.69 2.13
CA ALA A 65 -7.67 -4.51 1.03
C ALA A 65 -8.63 -4.54 -0.16
N GLY A 66 -9.89 -4.15 0.03
CA GLY A 66 -10.93 -4.30 -0.99
C GLY A 66 -11.08 -5.77 -1.40
N SER A 67 -11.16 -6.03 -2.71
CA SER A 67 -11.21 -7.40 -3.26
C SER A 67 -9.84 -7.99 -3.55
N LEU A 68 -8.76 -7.30 -3.17
CA LEU A 68 -7.39 -7.80 -3.29
C LEU A 68 -7.18 -9.06 -2.44
N VAL A 69 -7.83 -9.10 -1.27
CA VAL A 69 -7.75 -10.18 -0.28
C VAL A 69 -9.14 -10.77 -0.06
N GLU A 70 -9.25 -12.10 0.07
CA GLU A 70 -10.52 -12.74 0.40
C GLU A 70 -10.87 -12.47 1.87
N PRO A 71 -12.14 -12.17 2.20
CA PRO A 71 -12.60 -12.14 3.59
C PRO A 71 -12.22 -13.44 4.34
N PRO A 72 -11.95 -13.37 5.65
CA PRO A 72 -12.34 -12.28 6.54
C PRO A 72 -11.27 -11.22 6.82
N VAL A 73 -10.01 -11.44 6.41
CA VAL A 73 -8.96 -10.40 6.51
C VAL A 73 -9.13 -9.38 5.38
N ASN A 74 -9.32 -8.12 5.76
CA ASN A 74 -9.50 -7.04 4.79
C ASN A 74 -8.66 -5.81 5.11
N LEU A 75 -7.69 -5.90 6.03
CA LEU A 75 -6.85 -4.76 6.40
C LEU A 75 -5.41 -4.99 5.98
N LEU A 76 -4.83 -3.96 5.37
CA LEU A 76 -3.44 -3.90 4.95
C LEU A 76 -2.71 -2.78 5.68
N GLY A 77 -1.41 -2.99 5.86
CA GLY A 77 -0.43 -1.94 6.09
C GLY A 77 0.54 -1.89 4.92
N ALA A 78 1.18 -0.74 4.73
CA ALA A 78 2.27 -0.63 3.77
C ALA A 78 3.40 0.27 4.29
N LYS A 79 4.63 -0.10 3.96
CA LYS A 79 5.83 0.69 4.22
C LYS A 79 6.61 0.83 2.94
N GLY A 80 7.35 1.92 2.78
CA GLY A 80 8.03 2.16 1.53
C GLY A 80 9.02 3.29 1.56
N GLN A 81 9.45 3.67 0.37
CA GLN A 81 10.46 4.68 0.16
C GLN A 81 10.20 5.40 -1.16
N LEU A 82 10.13 6.73 -1.11
CA LEU A 82 10.29 7.62 -2.25
C LEU A 82 11.76 7.92 -2.48
N THR A 83 12.21 7.79 -3.71
CA THR A 83 13.61 8.04 -4.14
C THR A 83 13.62 8.90 -5.40
N LYS A 84 14.82 9.28 -5.86
CA LYS A 84 15.02 10.09 -7.08
C LYS A 84 14.12 11.34 -7.14
N ASN A 85 14.20 12.19 -6.11
CA ASN A 85 13.35 13.37 -6.00
C ASN A 85 11.84 13.05 -6.09
N GLU A 86 11.43 11.94 -5.48
CA GLU A 86 10.05 11.47 -5.44
C GLU A 86 9.50 10.95 -6.77
N SER A 87 10.36 10.71 -7.76
CA SER A 87 9.94 10.07 -9.01
C SER A 87 9.74 8.57 -8.86
N ASP A 88 10.47 7.91 -7.94
CA ASP A 88 10.43 6.46 -7.81
C ASP A 88 9.87 6.08 -6.44
N LEU A 89 8.86 5.22 -6.42
CA LEU A 89 8.26 4.69 -5.20
C LEU A 89 8.45 3.18 -5.13
N THR A 90 8.86 2.70 -3.95
CA THR A 90 8.69 1.30 -3.56
C THR A 90 7.71 1.23 -2.40
N LEU A 91 6.74 0.31 -2.45
CA LEU A 91 5.84 -0.02 -1.34
C LEU A 91 5.87 -1.53 -1.09
N THR A 92 5.95 -1.93 0.16
CA THR A 92 5.76 -3.30 0.63
C THR A 92 4.49 -3.34 1.45
N PHE A 93 3.56 -4.19 1.03
CA PHE A 93 2.25 -4.41 1.63
C PHE A 93 2.33 -5.62 2.54
N GLU A 94 1.60 -5.56 3.65
CA GLU A 94 1.42 -6.68 4.56
C GLU A 94 -0.03 -6.74 5.05
N SER A 95 -0.55 -7.96 5.17
CA SER A 95 -1.84 -8.20 5.84
C SER A 95 -1.71 -7.90 7.32
N LEU A 96 -2.63 -7.10 7.85
CA LEU A 96 -2.69 -6.85 9.28
C LEU A 96 -3.44 -7.97 10.00
N PRO A 97 -3.09 -8.28 11.26
CA PRO A 97 -3.82 -9.25 12.06
C PRO A 97 -5.31 -8.92 12.11
N SER A 98 -6.15 -9.93 11.88
CA SER A 98 -7.59 -9.84 12.10
C SER A 98 -7.95 -10.39 13.49
N THR A 99 -9.17 -10.11 13.96
CA THR A 99 -9.70 -10.72 15.19
C THR A 99 -10.19 -12.15 14.98
N ILE A 100 -10.01 -12.72 13.78
CA ILE A 100 -10.44 -14.07 13.41
C ILE A 100 -9.19 -14.94 13.24
N ALA A 101 -9.17 -16.09 13.91
CA ALA A 101 -8.10 -17.06 13.79
C ALA A 101 -8.22 -17.84 12.47
N ASP A 102 -7.79 -17.23 11.37
CA ASP A 102 -7.77 -17.85 10.03
C ASP A 102 -6.36 -18.19 9.54
N GLY A 103 -5.33 -17.72 10.23
CA GLY A 103 -3.92 -17.94 9.86
C GLY A 103 -3.52 -17.27 8.55
N TYR A 104 -4.32 -16.33 8.04
CA TYR A 104 -4.02 -15.64 6.79
C TYR A 104 -2.77 -14.77 6.94
N GLN A 105 -1.87 -14.88 5.96
CA GLN A 105 -0.72 -14.00 5.82
C GLN A 105 -0.55 -13.65 4.34
N GLY A 106 -0.51 -12.36 4.05
CA GLY A 106 -0.29 -11.84 2.71
C GLY A 106 0.81 -10.78 2.74
N LYS A 107 1.75 -10.86 1.78
CA LYS A 107 2.77 -9.84 1.56
C LYS A 107 2.95 -9.60 0.08
N GLY A 108 3.25 -8.36 -0.29
CA GLY A 108 3.48 -7.98 -1.68
C GLY A 108 4.39 -6.78 -1.78
N ARG A 109 5.04 -6.60 -2.93
CA ARG A 109 5.89 -5.44 -3.20
C ARG A 109 5.48 -4.82 -4.53
N LEU A 110 5.35 -3.50 -4.53
CA LEU A 110 5.17 -2.68 -5.71
C LEU A 110 6.35 -1.74 -5.89
N THR A 111 6.69 -1.52 -7.15
CA THR A 111 7.63 -0.51 -7.59
C THR A 111 6.98 0.28 -8.71
N ALA A 112 7.07 1.59 -8.68
CA ALA A 112 6.59 2.43 -9.77
C ALA A 112 7.47 3.66 -9.95
N THR A 113 7.41 4.20 -11.15
CA THR A 113 8.07 5.44 -11.55
C THR A 113 7.00 6.42 -12.02
N ALA A 114 7.09 7.65 -11.53
CA ALA A 114 6.19 8.73 -11.83
C ALA A 114 6.28 9.11 -13.30
N THR A 115 5.12 9.31 -13.92
CA THR A 115 4.98 9.84 -15.28
C THR A 115 4.67 11.33 -15.30
N ALA A 116 4.44 11.92 -14.12
CA ALA A 116 4.10 13.32 -13.90
C ALA A 116 5.17 13.99 -13.01
N PRO A 117 5.33 15.32 -13.08
CA PRO A 117 6.27 16.03 -12.23
C PRO A 117 5.97 15.83 -10.73
N PRO A 118 7.00 15.82 -9.87
CA PRO A 118 6.82 15.60 -8.44
C PRO A 118 5.98 16.72 -7.81
N PRO A 119 5.18 16.41 -6.78
CA PRO A 119 4.39 17.42 -6.08
C PRO A 119 5.31 18.46 -5.41
N PRO A 120 4.88 19.73 -5.32
CA PRO A 120 5.68 20.77 -4.69
C PRO A 120 5.91 20.45 -3.22
N LYS A 121 7.19 20.47 -2.79
CA LYS A 121 7.54 20.34 -1.37
C LYS A 121 7.13 21.62 -0.64
N ARG A 122 6.00 21.62 0.06
CA ARG A 122 5.73 22.66 1.07
C ARG A 122 6.49 22.31 2.34
N ALA A 123 7.47 23.15 2.68
CA ALA A 123 8.07 23.14 4.00
C ALA A 123 6.98 23.39 5.03
N LEU A 124 6.95 22.60 6.10
CA LEU A 124 6.21 22.97 7.30
C LEU A 124 6.83 24.28 7.79
N THR A 125 6.15 25.41 7.59
CA THR A 125 6.52 26.63 8.31
C THR A 125 6.30 26.31 9.78
N THR A 126 7.39 26.13 10.52
CA THR A 126 7.34 26.19 11.98
C THR A 126 6.62 27.48 12.31
N PRO A 127 5.49 27.47 13.03
CA PRO A 127 4.89 28.72 13.46
C PRO A 127 5.95 29.45 14.28
N ASP A 128 6.28 30.68 13.86
CA ASP A 128 7.06 31.60 14.69
C ASP A 128 6.30 31.77 16.00
N VAL A 129 6.80 31.11 17.04
CA VAL A 129 6.36 31.37 18.41
C VAL A 129 7.04 32.68 18.80
N MET A 130 6.31 33.78 18.66
CA MET A 130 6.61 35.04 19.37
C MET A 130 6.03 34.99 20.78
#